data_AF-A0A966YDW8-F1
#
_entry.id   AF-A0A966YDW8-F1
#
_cell.length_a   1.000
_cell.length_b   1.000
_cell.length_c   1.000
_cell.angle_alpha   90.00
_cell.angle_beta   90.00
_cell.angle_gamma   90.00
#
_symmetry.space_group_name_H-M   'P 1'
#
loop_
_entity.id
_entity.type
_entity.pdbx_description
1 polymer ?
#
loop_
_entity_poly.entity_id
_entity_poly.type
_entity_poly.pdbx_seq_one_letter_code
_entity_poly.pdbx_strand_id
1 'polypeptide(L)' 'GDAGVLYSGYSSSNIRWAGELPRPDTAGEFHNNAYGSAHAGGFNMAFGDGRIETLSFDIDPAVHRALAGRANGTMAVVD' A
#
# COMPACT_ATOMS: atom_id res chain seq x y z
N GLY A 1 -2.99 -9.70 14.35
CA GLY A 1 -1.59 -9.40 14.69
C GLY A 1 -0.98 -10.64 15.26
N ASP A 2 0.04 -11.17 14.59
CA ASP A 2 0.85 -12.28 15.09
C ASP A 2 2.00 -11.76 15.98
N ALA A 3 2.52 -12.62 16.85
CA ALA A 3 3.48 -12.25 17.89
C ALA A 3 4.94 -12.07 17.39
N GLY A 4 5.20 -12.14 16.08
CA GLY A 4 6.55 -12.33 15.53
C GLY A 4 7.35 -11.07 15.17
N VAL A 5 6.80 -9.87 15.33
CA VAL A 5 7.29 -8.67 14.60
C VAL A 5 8.61 -8.07 15.11
N LEU A 6 9.07 -8.42 16.31
CA LEU A 6 10.19 -7.72 16.94
C LEU A 6 11.59 -8.01 16.33
N TYR A 7 11.77 -9.14 15.63
CA TYR A 7 13.08 -9.55 15.08
C TYR A 7 13.06 -9.98 13.60
N SER A 8 11.94 -9.79 12.88
CA SER A 8 11.88 -10.10 11.45
C SER A 8 12.10 -8.85 10.61
N GLY A 9 13.05 -8.88 9.67
CA GLY A 9 13.23 -7.82 8.67
C GLY A 9 12.09 -7.76 7.63
N TYR A 10 11.26 -8.79 7.55
CA TYR A 10 10.17 -8.91 6.58
C TYR A 10 8.97 -9.65 7.19
N SER A 11 7.84 -8.96 7.30
CA SER A 11 6.58 -9.47 7.83
C SER A 11 5.42 -8.66 7.24
N SER A 12 4.26 -9.29 7.04
CA SER A 12 3.01 -8.59 6.68
C SER A 12 2.69 -7.41 7.62
N SER A 13 3.20 -7.44 8.85
CA SER A 13 3.04 -6.39 9.86
C SER A 13 4.07 -5.25 9.77
N ASN A 14 5.18 -5.41 9.02
CA ASN A 14 6.24 -4.40 8.93
C ASN A 14 6.69 -4.02 7.50
N ILE A 15 6.22 -4.74 6.48
CA ILE A 15 6.41 -4.33 5.09
C ILE A 15 5.61 -3.07 4.79
N ARG A 16 6.09 -2.32 3.79
CA ARG A 16 5.32 -1.24 3.19
C ARG A 16 4.43 -1.83 2.11
N TRP A 17 3.14 -1.66 2.27
CA TRP A 17 2.14 -2.13 1.32
C TRP A 17 2.01 -1.24 0.08
N ALA A 18 3.15 -0.88 -0.53
CA ALA A 18 3.23 -0.13 -1.78
C ALA A 18 4.41 -0.60 -2.65
N GLY A 19 4.96 -1.80 -2.37
CA GLY A 19 6.03 -2.39 -3.16
C GLY A 19 5.54 -2.91 -4.52
N GLU A 20 4.30 -3.34 -4.60
CA GLU A 20 3.61 -3.72 -5.83
C GLU A 20 2.55 -2.68 -6.19
N LEU A 21 2.24 -2.57 -7.50
CA LEU A 21 1.18 -1.71 -7.96
C LEU A 21 -0.19 -2.26 -7.53
N PRO A 22 -1.10 -1.36 -7.11
CA PRO A 22 -2.47 -1.76 -6.85
C PRO A 22 -3.13 -2.18 -8.16
N ARG A 23 -3.97 -3.21 -8.10
CA ARG A 23 -4.68 -3.72 -9.28
C ARG A 23 -5.99 -4.40 -8.88
N PRO A 24 -6.95 -4.52 -9.81
CA PRO A 24 -8.15 -5.31 -9.57
C PRO A 24 -7.83 -6.79 -9.29
N ASP A 25 -8.66 -7.42 -8.46
CA ASP A 25 -8.55 -8.84 -8.19
C ASP A 25 -8.79 -9.64 -9.47
N THR A 26 -7.85 -10.53 -9.80
CA THR A 26 -7.93 -11.42 -10.97
C THR A 26 -7.88 -12.87 -10.50
N ALA A 27 -8.86 -13.67 -10.93
CA ALA A 27 -8.93 -15.08 -10.54
C ALA A 27 -7.67 -15.85 -10.98
N GLY A 28 -7.03 -16.54 -10.05
CA GLY A 28 -5.81 -17.31 -10.31
C GLY A 28 -4.51 -16.50 -10.19
N GLU A 29 -4.58 -15.19 -9.93
CA GLU A 29 -3.41 -14.38 -9.60
C GLU A 29 -3.27 -14.18 -8.09
N PHE A 30 -2.02 -14.22 -7.60
CA PHE A 30 -1.69 -14.02 -6.19
C PHE A 30 -0.59 -12.97 -6.05
N HIS A 31 -0.94 -11.82 -5.46
CA HIS A 31 -0.05 -10.68 -5.27
C HIS A 31 0.17 -10.47 -3.78
N ASN A 32 1.10 -11.24 -3.22
CA ASN A 32 1.30 -11.32 -1.77
C ASN A 32 1.78 -10.02 -1.12
N ASN A 33 2.27 -9.05 -1.92
CA ASN A 33 2.75 -7.76 -1.42
C ASN A 33 1.98 -6.56 -1.99
N ALA A 34 0.91 -6.80 -2.77
CA ALA A 34 -0.07 -5.78 -3.07
C ALA A 34 -0.96 -5.56 -1.84
N TYR A 35 -1.40 -4.32 -1.59
CA TYR A 35 -2.37 -4.07 -0.54
C TYR A 35 -3.73 -4.70 -0.90
N GLY A 36 -4.40 -5.29 0.09
CA GLY A 36 -5.74 -5.83 -0.06
C GLY A 36 -6.82 -4.75 -0.15
N SER A 37 -8.10 -5.15 -0.20
CA SER A 37 -9.28 -4.26 -0.29
C SER A 37 -9.60 -3.69 -1.68
N ALA A 38 -9.24 -4.41 -2.76
CA ALA A 38 -9.68 -4.07 -4.11
C ALA A 38 -11.20 -4.18 -4.28
N HIS A 39 -11.78 -3.20 -4.97
CA HIS A 39 -13.18 -3.13 -5.41
C HIS A 39 -13.24 -2.58 -6.85
N ALA A 40 -14.41 -2.65 -7.48
CA ALA A 40 -14.57 -2.25 -8.89
C ALA A 40 -14.11 -0.80 -9.20
N GLY A 41 -14.13 0.10 -8.21
CA GLY A 41 -13.75 1.51 -8.37
C GLY A 41 -12.37 1.89 -7.84
N GLY A 42 -11.60 0.95 -7.27
CA GLY A 42 -10.32 1.26 -6.63
C GLY A 42 -10.05 0.36 -5.42
N PHE A 43 -9.13 0.79 -4.56
CA PHE A 43 -8.76 0.06 -3.34
C PHE A 43 -8.75 1.00 -2.14
N ASN A 44 -9.19 0.51 -0.99
CA ASN A 44 -9.21 1.33 0.23
C ASN A 44 -7.87 1.23 0.93
N MET A 45 -7.33 2.36 1.39
CA MET A 45 -6.08 2.46 2.16
C MET A 45 -6.35 3.13 3.50
N ALA A 46 -5.86 2.54 4.59
CA ALA A 46 -5.81 3.16 5.91
C ALA A 46 -4.41 3.74 6.17
N PHE A 47 -4.33 5.01 6.57
CA PHE A 47 -3.06 5.67 6.85
C PHE A 47 -2.81 5.82 8.36
N GLY A 48 -1.56 6.15 8.72
CA GLY A 48 -1.12 6.21 10.12
C GLY A 48 -1.79 7.30 10.97
N ASP A 49 -2.47 8.26 10.36
CA ASP A 49 -3.27 9.31 11.03
C ASP A 49 -4.75 8.91 11.20
N GLY A 50 -5.13 7.69 10.82
CA GLY A 50 -6.48 7.16 10.95
C GLY A 50 -7.42 7.52 9.79
N ARG A 51 -6.97 8.26 8.77
CA ARG A 51 -7.78 8.49 7.57
C ARG A 51 -7.90 7.19 6.76
N ILE A 52 -9.05 7.02 6.11
CA ILE A 52 -9.31 5.95 5.15
C ILE A 52 -9.71 6.62 3.84
N GLU A 53 -9.05 6.24 2.76
CA GLU A 53 -9.30 6.80 1.42
C GLU A 53 -9.40 5.68 0.39
N THR A 54 -10.29 5.84 -0.58
CA THR A 54 -10.33 4.99 -1.77
C THR A 54 -9.42 5.58 -2.83
N LEU A 55 -8.38 4.84 -3.21
CA LEU A 55 -7.41 5.25 -4.24
C LEU A 55 -7.69 4.53 -5.56
N SER A 56 -7.40 5.20 -6.68
CA SER A 56 -7.49 4.59 -8.02
C SER A 56 -6.35 3.60 -8.24
N PHE A 57 -6.62 2.53 -8.99
CA PHE A 57 -5.58 1.62 -9.50
C PHE A 57 -4.57 2.32 -10.42
N ASP A 58 -4.94 3.47 -10.98
CA ASP A 58 -4.08 4.31 -11.83
C ASP A 58 -3.19 5.28 -11.04
N ILE A 59 -3.13 5.16 -9.70
CA ILE A 59 -2.28 6.01 -8.87
C ILE A 59 -0.82 5.93 -9.31
N ASP A 60 -0.16 7.09 -9.36
CA ASP A 60 1.26 7.16 -9.69
C ASP A 60 2.10 6.27 -8.72
N PRO A 61 2.96 5.38 -9.23
CA PRO A 61 3.75 4.47 -8.40
C PRO A 61 4.70 5.16 -7.40
N ALA A 62 5.20 6.35 -7.74
CA ALA A 62 6.02 7.16 -6.84
C ALA A 62 5.16 7.78 -5.73
N VAL A 63 3.96 8.27 -6.05
CA VAL A 63 3.00 8.78 -5.06
C VAL A 63 2.59 7.65 -4.10
N HIS A 64 2.22 6.47 -4.63
CA HIS A 64 1.83 5.32 -3.80
C HIS A 64 2.95 4.92 -2.82
N ARG A 65 4.21 4.86 -3.28
CA ARG A 65 5.37 4.57 -2.43
C ARG A 65 5.66 5.68 -1.41
N ALA A 66 5.48 6.95 -1.80
CA ALA A 66 5.67 8.08 -0.89
C ALA A 66 4.64 8.05 0.24
N LEU A 67 3.38 7.74 -0.06
CA LEU A 67 2.29 7.60 0.91
C LEU A 67 2.52 6.46 1.92
N ALA A 68 3.16 5.37 1.49
CA ALA A 68 3.53 4.26 2.38
C ALA A 68 4.85 4.48 3.15
N GLY A 69 5.55 5.58 2.88
CA GLY A 69 6.79 5.96 3.54
C GLY A 69 6.57 6.76 4.82
N ARG A 70 7.52 6.68 5.74
CA ARG A 70 7.54 7.53 6.96
C ARG A 70 8.09 8.95 6.71
N ALA A 71 8.72 9.19 5.54
CA ALA A 71 9.35 10.46 5.23
C ALA A 71 8.31 11.55 4.94
N ASN A 72 7.81 12.18 6.00
CA ASN A 72 7.33 13.56 6.15
C ASN A 72 6.78 14.30 4.90
N GLY A 73 5.96 13.67 4.05
CA GLY A 73 5.15 14.39 3.07
C GLY A 73 5.89 15.07 1.90
N THR A 74 7.17 14.78 1.64
CA THR A 74 7.79 15.17 0.36
C THR A 74 7.28 14.24 -0.74
N MET A 75 6.11 14.57 -1.30
CA MET A 75 5.85 14.20 -2.69
C MET A 75 6.88 14.96 -3.53
N ALA A 76 7.65 14.26 -4.35
CA ALA A 76 8.45 14.95 -5.36
C ALA A 76 7.45 15.70 -6.26
N VAL A 77 7.40 17.02 -6.14
CA VAL A 77 6.70 17.87 -7.10
C VAL A 77 7.42 17.63 -8.42
N VAL A 78 6.75 16.93 -9.33
CA VAL A 78 7.15 16.86 -10.73
C VAL A 78 6.59 18.11 -11.40
N ASP A 79 7.49 18.94 -11.93
CA ASP A 79 7.21 20.07 -12.83
C ASP A 79 6.76 19.54 -14.21
#